data_AF-A0A9X0DAU8-F1
#
_entry.id   AF-A0A9X0DAU8-F1
#
_cell.length_a   1.000
_cell.length_b   1.000
_cell.length_c   1.000
_cell.angle_alpha   90.00
_cell.angle_beta   90.00
_cell.angle_gamma   90.00
#
_symmetry.space_group_name_H-M   'P 1'
#
loop_
_entity.id
_entity.type
_entity.pdbx_description
1 polymer ?
#
loop_
_entity_poly.entity_id
_entity_poly.type
_entity_poly.pdbx_seq_one_letter_code
_entity_poly.pdbx_strand_id
1 'polypeptide(L)'
;MEEGQRELHFTYLDTVGRPVVVASKSNLVEQHIQDFELHYSFNKVLLLQEPLLVVGAFYLLFMLVIIYMRLDFAISKDEANESRMRAACLIEEVQRLLDRQSGLYSVYSDAIHKYKSSKDATAFANARKKLDGDYRSISNQISQVQSSLNKEQPEAAEKLTELQRKEHEKKQLLDAAIIMAEKVVNGRLSKPAYVEGETNNKTKRQKLSAEMESHGCKPLMKVTH
;
A
#
# COMPACT_ATOMS: atom_id res chain seq x y z
N MET A 1 29.18 34.41 59.42
CA MET A 1 28.79 33.95 58.08
C MET A 1 27.83 35.01 57.60
N GLU A 2 28.17 35.72 56.53
CA GLU A 2 27.28 36.74 55.95
C GLU A 2 26.53 36.10 54.79
N GLU A 3 25.20 36.09 54.86
CA GLU A 3 24.35 35.67 53.75
C GLU A 3 24.36 36.76 52.68
N GLY A 4 24.75 36.40 51.46
CA GLY A 4 24.64 37.27 50.28
C GLY A 4 23.20 37.35 49.77
N GLN A 5 22.95 38.23 48.80
CA GLN A 5 21.64 38.29 48.15
C GLN A 5 21.33 36.97 47.43
N ARG A 6 20.05 36.58 47.43
CA ARG A 6 19.57 35.42 46.67
C ARG A 6 19.56 35.75 45.19
N GLU A 7 20.19 34.90 44.40
CA GLU A 7 20.30 35.06 42.96
C GLU A 7 19.58 33.93 42.22
N LEU A 8 19.26 34.16 40.95
CA LEU A 8 18.71 33.15 40.05
C LEU A 8 19.76 32.76 39.02
N HIS A 9 20.02 31.46 38.91
CA HIS A 9 20.92 30.91 37.92
C HIS A 9 20.15 30.20 36.83
N PHE A 10 20.44 30.52 35.56
CA PHE A 10 19.81 29.91 34.40
C PHE A 10 20.78 28.92 33.75
N THR A 11 20.35 27.67 33.63
CA THR A 11 21.05 26.60 32.93
C THR A 11 20.22 26.09 31.75
N TYR A 12 20.80 25.21 30.94
CA TYR A 12 20.10 24.52 29.87
C TYR A 12 18.77 23.93 30.36
N LEU A 13 17.71 24.13 29.56
CA LEU A 13 16.35 23.65 29.84
C LEU A 13 15.64 24.30 31.05
N ASP A 14 16.18 25.41 31.60
CA ASP A 14 15.47 26.19 32.62
C ASP A 14 14.48 27.17 31.98
N THR A 15 13.23 27.20 32.46
CA THR A 15 12.23 28.20 32.03
C THR A 15 12.07 29.36 33.03
N VAL A 16 12.29 29.12 34.33
CA VAL A 16 12.09 30.10 35.41
C VAL A 16 13.39 30.42 36.15
N GLY A 17 14.44 29.60 35.98
CA GLY A 17 15.72 29.73 36.68
C GLY A 17 15.75 29.04 38.05
N ARG A 18 16.94 28.72 38.54
CA ARG A 18 17.17 28.00 39.81
C ARG A 18 17.65 28.97 40.91
N PRO A 19 17.09 28.93 42.12
CA PRO A 19 17.53 29.79 43.21
C PRO A 19 18.90 29.35 43.74
N VAL A 20 19.80 30.31 43.92
CA VAL A 20 21.15 30.12 44.46
C VAL A 20 21.30 30.84 45.78
N VAL A 21 21.89 30.16 46.77
CA VAL A 21 22.24 30.71 48.07
C VAL A 21 23.73 31.02 48.08
N VAL A 22 24.08 32.29 48.28
CA VAL A 22 25.48 32.75 48.36
C VAL A 22 25.80 33.04 49.82
N ALA A 23 26.88 32.46 50.35
CA ALA A 23 27.34 32.73 51.71
C ALA A 23 28.83 33.11 51.68
N SER A 24 29.18 34.23 52.31
CA SER A 24 30.55 34.72 52.42
C SER A 24 31.05 34.60 53.86
N LYS A 25 32.29 34.14 54.04
CA LYS A 25 32.94 34.04 55.36
C LYS A 25 34.45 34.26 55.20
N SER A 26 35.00 35.17 56.00
CA SER A 26 36.44 35.49 56.03
C SER A 26 37.17 34.78 57.18
N ASN A 27 38.50 34.72 57.11
CA ASN A 27 39.39 34.18 58.16
C ASN A 27 39.10 32.72 58.56
N LEU A 28 38.95 31.83 57.58
CA LEU A 28 38.74 30.40 57.81
C LEU A 28 40.07 29.69 58.16
N VAL A 29 40.03 28.80 59.16
CA VAL A 29 41.13 27.89 59.53
C VAL A 29 40.64 26.45 59.54
N GLU A 30 41.53 25.45 59.49
CA GLU A 30 41.18 24.02 59.32
C GLU A 30 40.16 23.48 60.34
N GLN A 31 40.10 24.06 61.54
CA GLN A 31 39.11 23.71 62.58
C GLN A 31 37.67 24.14 62.27
N HIS A 32 37.43 24.88 61.17
CA HIS A 32 36.10 25.33 60.75
C HIS A 32 35.45 24.45 59.67
N ILE A 33 36.02 23.28 59.37
CA ILE A 33 35.39 22.28 58.51
C ILE A 33 34.22 21.69 59.29
N GLN A 34 33.01 22.11 58.93
CA GLN A 34 31.75 21.67 59.54
C GLN A 34 30.76 21.36 58.43
N ASP A 35 29.88 20.41 58.69
CA ASP A 35 28.78 20.09 57.78
C ASP A 35 27.71 21.18 57.82
N PHE A 36 27.23 21.56 56.65
CA PHE A 36 26.12 22.51 56.48
C PHE A 36 24.93 21.78 55.88
N GLU A 37 23.78 21.84 56.57
CA GLU A 37 22.54 21.22 56.11
C GLU A 37 21.59 22.28 55.52
N LEU A 38 21.14 22.05 54.28
CA LEU A 38 20.17 22.90 53.61
C LEU A 38 18.85 22.13 53.42
N HIS A 39 17.81 22.54 54.14
CA HIS A 39 16.47 21.99 53.94
C HIS A 39 15.71 22.80 52.89
N TYR A 40 15.24 22.12 51.85
CA TYR A 40 14.39 22.71 50.83
C TYR A 40 13.23 21.76 50.49
N SER A 41 12.07 22.35 50.15
CA SER A 41 10.92 21.60 49.65
C SER A 41 10.94 21.64 48.13
N PHE A 42 10.93 20.47 47.49
CA PHE A 42 10.98 20.36 46.04
C PHE A 42 9.82 19.53 45.50
N ASN A 43 9.08 20.10 44.55
CA ASN A 43 7.98 19.40 43.90
C ASN A 43 8.52 18.49 42.78
N LYS A 44 8.39 17.18 42.97
CA LYS A 44 8.85 16.16 42.00
C LYS A 44 8.15 16.25 40.64
N VAL A 45 6.94 16.81 40.55
CA VAL A 45 6.24 16.99 39.27
C VAL A 45 6.98 17.98 38.36
N LEU A 46 7.70 18.94 38.94
CA LEU A 46 8.45 19.94 38.18
C LEU A 46 9.64 19.33 37.42
N LEU A 47 10.15 18.16 37.83
CA LEU A 47 11.20 17.43 37.08
C LEU A 47 10.73 16.94 35.72
N LEU A 48 9.42 16.73 35.54
CA LEU A 48 8.86 16.29 34.26
C LEU A 48 8.79 17.42 33.23
N GLN A 49 8.94 18.67 33.64
CA GLN A 49 8.87 19.82 32.76
C GLN A 49 10.07 19.88 31.80
N GLU A 50 11.27 19.55 32.27
CA GLU A 50 12.51 19.54 31.46
C GLU A 50 12.43 18.56 30.27
N PRO A 51 12.09 17.27 30.45
CA PRO A 51 11.91 16.35 29.32
C PRO A 51 10.72 16.74 28.45
N LEU A 52 9.63 17.26 29.02
CA LEU A 52 8.46 17.70 28.26
C LEU A 52 8.79 18.88 27.34
N LEU A 53 9.68 19.79 27.77
CA LEU A 53 10.11 20.93 26.95
C LEU A 53 10.85 20.46 25.69
N VAL A 54 11.76 19.49 25.85
CA VAL A 54 12.48 18.89 24.71
C VAL A 54 11.50 18.20 23.76
N VAL A 55 10.58 17.39 24.29
CA VAL A 55 9.54 16.74 23.49
C VAL A 55 8.67 17.76 22.77
N GLY A 56 8.26 18.85 23.45
CA GLY A 56 7.48 19.94 22.87
C GLY A 56 8.21 20.66 21.74
N ALA A 57 9.50 20.93 21.90
CA ALA A 57 10.32 21.56 20.86
C ALA A 57 10.43 20.67 19.61
N PHE A 58 10.71 19.37 19.78
CA PHE A 58 10.73 18.42 18.66
C PHE A 58 9.35 18.26 18.02
N TYR A 59 8.29 18.21 18.82
CA TYR A 59 6.92 18.13 18.33
C TYR A 59 6.57 19.33 17.44
N LEU A 60 6.90 20.56 17.86
CA LEU A 60 6.67 21.77 17.07
C LEU A 60 7.44 21.76 15.75
N LEU A 61 8.69 21.28 15.76
CA LEU A 61 9.48 21.11 14.55
C LEU A 61 8.78 20.18 13.56
N PHE A 62 8.36 18.99 14.01
CA PHE A 62 7.63 18.05 13.16
C PHE A 62 6.29 18.60 12.68
N MET A 63 5.57 19.31 13.54
CA MET A 63 4.31 19.97 13.17
C MET A 63 4.53 21.00 12.06
N LEU A 64 5.59 21.81 12.13
CA LEU A 64 5.93 22.76 11.07
C LEU A 64 6.27 22.05 9.75
N VAL A 65 7.03 20.94 9.79
CA VAL A 65 7.33 20.14 8.60
C VAL A 65 6.07 19.54 7.99
N ILE A 66 5.16 19.02 8.82
CA ILE A 66 3.86 18.47 8.35
C ILE A 66 3.04 19.57 7.70
N ILE A 67 2.94 20.75 8.33
CA ILE A 67 2.21 21.90 7.75
C ILE A 67 2.85 22.32 6.43
N TYR A 68 4.18 22.44 6.37
CA TYR A 68 4.90 22.79 5.16
C TYR A 68 4.64 21.81 4.01
N MET A 69 4.69 20.50 4.28
CA MET A 69 4.39 19.45 3.29
C MET A 69 2.92 19.39 2.87
N ARG A 70 2.01 19.90 3.70
CA ARG A 70 0.56 19.96 3.41
C ARG A 70 0.12 21.27 2.77
N LEU A 71 0.95 22.32 2.83
CA LEU A 71 0.68 23.59 2.18
C LEU A 71 1.20 23.53 0.74
N ASP A 72 0.32 23.19 -0.19
CA ASP A 72 0.59 23.28 -1.62
C ASP A 72 0.66 24.76 -2.06
N PHE A 73 1.83 25.41 -1.92
CA PHE A 73 2.12 26.74 -2.46
C PHE A 73 2.41 26.70 -3.99
N ALA A 74 1.58 25.99 -4.75
CA ALA A 74 1.69 25.94 -6.20
C ALA A 74 1.06 27.20 -6.82
N ILE A 75 1.89 28.12 -7.33
CA ILE A 75 1.48 29.40 -7.96
C ILE A 75 0.72 29.18 -9.28
N SER A 76 0.91 28.04 -9.93
CA SER A 76 0.07 27.57 -11.02
C SER A 76 -0.26 26.11 -10.74
N LYS A 77 -1.56 25.78 -10.75
CA LYS A 77 -1.99 24.38 -10.80
C LYS A 77 -1.41 23.80 -12.08
N ASP A 78 -0.37 23.00 -11.95
CA ASP A 78 0.19 22.25 -13.07
C ASP A 78 -0.81 21.14 -13.41
N GLU A 79 -1.79 21.48 -14.24
CA GLU A 79 -2.82 20.57 -14.74
C GLU A 79 -2.19 19.35 -15.42
N ALA A 80 -0.97 19.48 -15.95
CA ALA A 80 -0.20 18.36 -16.48
C ALA A 80 0.30 17.40 -15.39
N ASN A 81 0.69 17.90 -14.21
CA ASN A 81 1.09 17.02 -13.10
C ASN A 81 -0.12 16.39 -12.40
N GLU A 82 -1.22 17.12 -12.28
CA GLU A 82 -2.48 16.59 -11.72
C GLU A 82 -3.09 15.50 -12.63
N SER A 83 -3.11 15.71 -13.95
CA SER A 83 -3.54 14.69 -14.93
C SER A 83 -2.62 13.47 -14.92
N ARG A 84 -1.29 13.64 -14.79
CA ARG A 84 -0.36 12.51 -14.61
C ARG A 84 -0.66 11.71 -13.36
N MET A 85 -0.92 12.37 -12.23
CA MET A 85 -1.26 11.69 -10.98
C MET A 85 -2.59 10.94 -11.06
N ARG A 86 -3.60 11.52 -11.72
CA ARG A 86 -4.88 10.83 -12.01
C ARG A 86 -4.67 9.63 -12.94
N ALA A 87 -3.88 9.77 -14.01
CA ALA A 87 -3.56 8.69 -14.92
C ALA A 87 -2.82 7.55 -14.21
N ALA A 88 -1.86 7.86 -13.33
CA ALA A 88 -1.16 6.87 -12.52
C ALA A 88 -2.12 6.09 -11.61
N CYS A 89 -3.03 6.77 -10.92
CA CYS A 89 -4.06 6.13 -10.09
C CYS A 89 -4.97 5.20 -10.91
N LEU A 90 -5.39 5.61 -12.11
CA LEU A 90 -6.20 4.78 -13.01
C LEU A 90 -5.42 3.55 -13.49
N ILE A 91 -4.12 3.69 -13.77
CA ILE A 91 -3.26 2.58 -14.18
C ILE A 91 -3.09 1.56 -13.05
N GLU A 92 -2.87 2.01 -11.81
CA GLU A 92 -2.82 1.13 -10.63
C GLU A 92 -4.13 0.38 -10.42
N GLU A 93 -5.27 1.05 -10.60
CA GLU A 93 -6.59 0.42 -10.52
C GLU A 93 -6.75 -0.68 -11.57
N VAL A 94 -6.35 -0.41 -12.83
CA VAL A 94 -6.34 -1.42 -13.90
C VAL A 94 -5.46 -2.60 -13.54
N GLN A 95 -4.25 -2.38 -13.03
CA GLN A 95 -3.34 -3.46 -12.62
C GLN A 95 -3.98 -4.35 -11.55
N ARG A 96 -4.58 -3.75 -10.52
CA ARG A 96 -5.29 -4.50 -9.48
C ARG A 96 -6.45 -5.32 -10.03
N LEU A 97 -7.21 -4.79 -10.99
CA LEU A 97 -8.30 -5.51 -11.64
C LEU A 97 -7.78 -6.69 -12.48
N LEU A 98 -6.69 -6.50 -13.20
CA LEU A 98 -6.04 -7.56 -13.99
C LEU A 98 -5.47 -8.67 -13.11
N ASP A 99 -4.85 -8.34 -11.98
CA ASP A 99 -4.36 -9.33 -11.01
C ASP A 99 -5.51 -10.16 -10.42
N ARG A 100 -6.61 -9.48 -10.08
CA ARG A 100 -7.83 -10.16 -9.62
C ARG A 100 -8.41 -11.07 -10.71
N GLN A 101 -8.40 -10.63 -11.97
CA GLN A 101 -8.84 -11.44 -13.10
C GLN A 101 -7.93 -12.66 -13.29
N SER A 102 -6.61 -12.50 -13.17
CA SER A 102 -5.62 -13.58 -13.19
C SER A 102 -5.90 -14.62 -12.10
N GLY A 103 -6.15 -14.18 -10.87
CA GLY A 103 -6.53 -15.04 -9.75
C GLY A 103 -7.80 -15.85 -10.03
N LEU A 104 -8.78 -15.27 -10.72
CA LEU A 104 -10.02 -15.96 -11.09
C LEU A 104 -9.76 -17.18 -11.98
N TYR A 105 -8.79 -17.12 -12.90
CA TYR A 105 -8.41 -18.27 -13.74
C TYR A 105 -7.87 -19.46 -12.93
N SER A 106 -7.16 -19.21 -11.82
CA SER A 106 -6.74 -20.27 -10.91
C SER A 106 -7.95 -20.96 -10.29
N VAL A 107 -8.93 -20.18 -9.81
CA VAL A 107 -10.16 -20.71 -9.20
C VAL A 107 -10.98 -21.51 -10.20
N TYR A 108 -11.04 -21.07 -11.47
CA TYR A 108 -11.65 -21.87 -12.54
C TYR A 108 -10.95 -23.21 -12.74
N SER A 109 -9.62 -23.24 -12.72
CA SER A 109 -8.84 -24.47 -12.84
C SER A 109 -9.17 -25.44 -11.72
N ASP A 110 -9.26 -24.94 -10.49
CA ASP A 110 -9.61 -25.75 -9.31
C ASP A 110 -11.06 -26.27 -9.40
N ALA A 111 -12.00 -25.45 -9.88
CA ALA A 111 -13.38 -25.86 -10.09
C ALA A 111 -13.49 -26.98 -11.15
N ILE A 112 -12.73 -26.88 -12.25
CA ILE A 112 -12.67 -27.92 -13.28
C ILE A 112 -12.06 -29.21 -12.73
N HIS A 113 -10.96 -29.10 -11.96
CA HIS A 113 -10.32 -30.27 -11.34
C HIS A 113 -11.26 -30.96 -10.35
N LYS A 114 -11.94 -30.18 -9.51
CA LYS A 114 -12.95 -30.67 -8.58
C LYS A 114 -14.08 -31.40 -9.33
N TYR A 115 -14.61 -30.81 -10.39
CA TYR A 115 -15.65 -31.43 -11.21
C TYR A 115 -15.23 -32.77 -11.84
N LYS A 116 -13.99 -32.87 -12.35
CA LYS A 116 -13.44 -34.13 -12.88
C LYS A 116 -13.40 -35.23 -11.81
N SER A 117 -13.11 -34.88 -10.56
CA SER A 117 -13.02 -35.83 -9.45
C SER A 117 -14.38 -36.19 -8.84
N SER A 118 -15.27 -35.21 -8.63
CA SER A 118 -16.55 -35.41 -7.97
C SER A 118 -17.66 -35.89 -8.92
N LYS A 119 -17.53 -35.60 -10.23
CA LYS A 119 -18.56 -35.81 -11.26
C LYS A 119 -19.89 -35.11 -10.94
N ASP A 120 -19.88 -34.11 -10.05
CA ASP A 120 -21.05 -33.36 -9.64
C ASP A 120 -21.28 -32.17 -10.58
N ALA A 121 -22.14 -32.38 -11.58
CA ALA A 121 -22.46 -31.37 -12.59
C ALA A 121 -23.23 -30.18 -12.01
N THR A 122 -24.07 -30.40 -10.99
CA THR A 122 -24.88 -29.35 -10.39
C THR A 122 -24.02 -28.40 -9.56
N ALA A 123 -23.12 -28.94 -8.73
CA ALA A 123 -22.16 -28.13 -7.98
C ALA A 123 -21.21 -27.36 -8.91
N PHE A 124 -20.75 -27.98 -9.99
CA PHE A 124 -19.90 -27.30 -10.98
C PHE A 124 -20.64 -26.17 -11.71
N ALA A 125 -21.89 -26.39 -12.15
CA ALA A 125 -22.70 -25.37 -12.80
C ALA A 125 -22.94 -24.14 -11.90
N ASN A 126 -23.20 -24.36 -10.61
CA ASN A 126 -23.36 -23.27 -9.64
C ASN A 126 -22.06 -22.49 -9.42
N ALA A 127 -20.93 -23.19 -9.28
CA ALA A 127 -19.61 -22.56 -9.15
C ALA A 127 -19.26 -21.76 -10.41
N ARG A 128 -19.47 -22.33 -11.60
CA ARG A 128 -19.25 -21.68 -12.89
C ARG A 128 -20.08 -20.42 -13.04
N LYS A 129 -21.38 -20.46 -12.70
CA LYS A 129 -22.26 -19.29 -12.75
C LYS A 129 -21.74 -18.14 -11.89
N LYS A 130 -21.23 -18.43 -10.69
CA LYS A 130 -20.61 -17.42 -9.82
C LYS A 130 -19.36 -16.83 -10.46
N LEU A 131 -18.44 -17.68 -10.92
CA LEU A 131 -17.20 -17.24 -11.54
C LEU A 131 -17.43 -16.43 -12.84
N ASP A 132 -18.43 -16.80 -13.64
CA ASP A 132 -18.81 -16.04 -14.86
C ASP A 132 -19.46 -14.70 -14.50
N GLY A 133 -20.09 -14.59 -13.32
CA GLY A 133 -20.57 -13.33 -12.76
C GLY A 133 -19.41 -12.42 -12.34
N ASP A 134 -18.46 -12.96 -11.58
CA ASP A 134 -17.27 -12.24 -11.14
C ASP A 134 -16.41 -11.76 -12.33
N TYR A 135 -16.22 -12.62 -13.35
CA TYR A 135 -15.53 -12.26 -14.58
C TYR A 135 -16.19 -11.06 -15.30
N ARG A 136 -17.52 -11.09 -15.45
CA ARG A 136 -18.27 -10.00 -16.08
C ARG A 136 -18.18 -8.70 -15.29
N SER A 137 -18.23 -8.79 -13.95
CA SER A 137 -18.08 -7.63 -13.08
C SER A 137 -16.71 -6.98 -13.23
N ILE A 138 -15.63 -7.77 -13.22
CA ILE A 138 -14.27 -7.27 -13.42
C ILE A 138 -14.12 -6.68 -14.83
N SER A 139 -14.60 -7.38 -15.87
CA SER A 139 -14.55 -6.88 -17.25
C SER A 139 -15.24 -5.51 -17.39
N ASN A 140 -16.39 -5.31 -16.76
CA ASN A 140 -17.10 -4.04 -16.78
C ASN A 140 -16.33 -2.93 -16.04
N GLN A 141 -15.70 -3.25 -14.91
CA GLN A 141 -14.85 -2.29 -14.17
C GLN A 141 -13.65 -1.86 -15.01
N ILE A 142 -12.99 -2.80 -15.70
CA ILE A 142 -11.87 -2.49 -16.60
C ILE A 142 -12.34 -1.56 -17.73
N SER A 143 -13.50 -1.83 -18.37
CA SER A 143 -14.06 -0.95 -19.41
C SER A 143 -14.40 0.44 -18.89
N GLN A 144 -14.88 0.55 -17.64
CA GLN A 144 -15.15 1.84 -17.02
C GLN A 144 -13.84 2.63 -16.81
N VAL A 145 -12.82 2.00 -16.22
CA VAL A 145 -11.52 2.64 -15.99
C VAL A 145 -10.83 3.01 -17.31
N GLN A 146 -10.93 2.17 -18.34
CA GLN A 146 -10.44 2.44 -19.69
C GLN A 146 -11.08 3.70 -20.29
N SER A 147 -12.39 3.91 -20.09
CA SER A 147 -13.08 5.11 -20.58
C SER A 147 -12.59 6.39 -19.92
N SER A 148 -12.22 6.33 -18.64
CA SER A 148 -11.60 7.43 -17.90
C SER A 148 -10.15 7.65 -18.35
N LEU A 149 -9.39 6.57 -18.50
CA LEU A 149 -7.99 6.62 -18.94
C LEU A 149 -7.86 7.18 -20.36
N ASN A 150 -8.84 6.91 -21.24
CA ASN A 150 -8.84 7.44 -22.61
C ASN A 150 -8.95 8.98 -22.68
N LYS A 151 -9.46 9.63 -21.63
CA LYS A 151 -9.56 11.10 -21.55
C LYS A 151 -8.25 11.74 -21.09
N GLU A 152 -7.53 11.06 -20.19
CA GLU A 152 -6.29 11.57 -19.59
C GLU A 152 -5.05 11.15 -20.41
N GLN A 153 -5.01 9.91 -20.88
CA GLN A 153 -3.86 9.30 -21.57
C GLN A 153 -4.29 8.26 -22.62
N PRO A 154 -4.59 8.68 -23.87
CA PRO A 154 -5.13 7.80 -24.91
C PRO A 154 -4.18 6.66 -25.31
N GLU A 155 -2.86 6.87 -25.29
CA GLU A 155 -1.86 5.83 -25.60
C GLU A 155 -1.92 4.66 -24.61
N ALA A 156 -2.17 4.94 -23.32
CA ALA A 156 -2.31 3.91 -22.30
C ALA A 156 -3.64 3.14 -22.45
N ALA A 157 -4.71 3.82 -22.87
CA ALA A 157 -5.99 3.21 -23.16
C ALA A 157 -5.94 2.28 -24.40
N GLU A 158 -5.15 2.60 -25.42
CA GLU A 158 -4.93 1.73 -26.58
C GLU A 158 -4.23 0.42 -26.16
N LYS A 159 -3.16 0.52 -25.35
CA LYS A 159 -2.47 -0.65 -24.79
C LYS A 159 -3.41 -1.52 -23.94
N LEU A 160 -4.29 -0.90 -23.16
CA LEU A 160 -5.30 -1.63 -22.38
C LEU A 160 -6.31 -2.36 -23.28
N THR A 161 -6.66 -1.78 -24.43
CA THR A 161 -7.55 -2.41 -25.43
C THR A 161 -6.92 -3.68 -26.00
N GLU A 162 -5.63 -3.64 -26.36
CA GLU A 162 -4.90 -4.83 -26.81
C GLU A 162 -4.85 -5.92 -25.73
N LEU A 163 -4.65 -5.51 -24.47
CA LEU A 163 -4.60 -6.42 -23.34
C LEU A 163 -5.95 -7.10 -23.08
N GLN A 164 -7.05 -6.35 -23.16
CA GLN A 164 -8.41 -6.89 -23.07
C GLN A 164 -8.71 -7.90 -24.19
N ARG A 165 -8.20 -7.67 -25.41
CA ARG A 165 -8.33 -8.64 -26.51
C ARG A 165 -7.66 -9.97 -26.16
N LYS A 166 -6.46 -9.92 -25.60
CA LYS A 166 -5.74 -11.12 -25.12
C LYS A 166 -6.46 -11.80 -23.94
N GLU A 167 -6.99 -11.04 -22.99
CA GLU A 167 -7.83 -11.59 -21.90
C GLU A 167 -9.06 -12.34 -22.46
N HIS A 168 -9.72 -11.77 -23.47
CA HIS A 168 -10.87 -12.39 -24.10
C HIS A 168 -10.51 -13.72 -24.78
N GLU A 169 -9.40 -13.77 -25.51
CA GLU A 169 -8.88 -15.00 -26.10
C GLU A 169 -8.56 -16.06 -25.02
N LYS A 170 -7.98 -15.64 -23.89
CA LYS A 170 -7.72 -16.52 -22.74
C LYS A 170 -9.01 -17.08 -22.15
N LYS A 171 -10.08 -16.27 -22.06
CA LYS A 171 -11.41 -16.73 -21.62
C LYS A 171 -12.00 -17.75 -22.59
N GLN A 172 -11.87 -17.55 -23.90
CA GLN A 172 -12.33 -18.54 -24.90
C GLN A 172 -11.61 -19.88 -24.75
N LEU A 173 -10.29 -19.87 -24.53
CA LEU A 173 -9.53 -21.10 -24.26
C LEU A 173 -9.99 -21.78 -22.98
N LEU A 174 -10.32 -21.02 -21.93
CA LEU A 174 -10.87 -21.56 -20.69
C LEU A 174 -12.24 -22.21 -20.93
N ASP A 175 -13.14 -21.56 -21.67
CA ASP A 175 -14.45 -22.11 -21.99
C ASP A 175 -14.33 -23.41 -22.81
N ALA A 176 -13.39 -23.47 -23.75
CA ALA A 176 -13.06 -24.70 -24.46
C ALA A 176 -12.56 -25.81 -23.51
N ALA A 177 -11.76 -25.47 -22.50
CA ALA A 177 -11.29 -26.43 -21.48
C ALA A 177 -12.45 -26.97 -20.63
N ILE A 178 -13.41 -26.12 -20.26
CA ILE A 178 -14.62 -26.55 -19.54
C ILE A 178 -15.44 -27.53 -20.39
N ILE A 179 -15.67 -27.23 -21.66
CA ILE A 179 -16.41 -28.11 -22.58
C ILE A 179 -15.70 -29.47 -22.72
N MET A 180 -14.37 -29.48 -22.82
CA MET A 180 -13.59 -30.72 -22.87
C MET A 180 -13.74 -31.53 -21.56
N ALA A 181 -13.74 -30.86 -20.41
CA ALA A 181 -13.95 -31.49 -19.10
C ALA A 181 -15.35 -32.11 -18.98
N GLU A 182 -16.39 -31.42 -19.44
CA GLU A 182 -17.77 -31.96 -19.47
C GLU A 182 -17.87 -33.17 -20.39
N LYS A 183 -17.25 -33.13 -21.57
CA LYS A 183 -17.27 -34.26 -22.52
C LYS A 183 -16.59 -35.50 -21.98
N VAL A 184 -15.44 -35.38 -21.30
CA VAL A 184 -14.73 -36.53 -20.72
C VAL A 184 -15.47 -37.11 -19.51
N VAL A 185 -16.08 -36.27 -18.67
CA VAL A 185 -16.88 -36.73 -17.52
C VAL A 185 -18.14 -37.48 -18.00
N ASN A 186 -18.79 -36.99 -19.05
CA ASN A 186 -19.98 -37.61 -19.64
C ASN A 186 -19.67 -38.77 -20.60
N GLY A 187 -18.40 -39.20 -20.71
CA GLY A 187 -17.99 -40.31 -21.56
C GLY A 187 -18.03 -40.04 -23.08
N ARG A 188 -18.29 -38.80 -23.50
CA ARG A 188 -18.34 -38.37 -24.91
C ARG A 188 -16.96 -38.07 -25.51
N LEU A 189 -15.90 -38.17 -24.72
CA LEU A 189 -14.51 -37.97 -25.14
C LEU A 189 -13.62 -39.01 -24.46
N SER A 190 -12.73 -39.64 -25.22
CA SER A 190 -11.78 -40.61 -24.68
C SER A 190 -10.73 -39.94 -23.78
N LYS A 191 -10.24 -40.64 -22.76
CA LYS A 191 -9.21 -40.12 -21.86
C LYS A 191 -7.93 -39.68 -22.60
N PRO A 192 -7.40 -40.44 -23.59
CA PRO A 192 -6.22 -40.01 -24.33
C PRO A 192 -6.45 -38.72 -25.13
N ALA A 193 -7.58 -38.62 -25.84
CA ALA A 193 -7.92 -37.42 -26.62
C ALA A 193 -8.12 -36.18 -25.72
N TYR A 194 -8.64 -36.38 -24.51
CA TYR A 194 -8.76 -35.32 -23.52
C TYR A 194 -7.40 -34.82 -23.02
N VAL A 195 -6.46 -35.73 -22.68
CA VAL A 195 -5.13 -35.37 -22.19
C VAL A 195 -4.35 -34.56 -23.23
N GLU A 196 -4.41 -34.97 -24.49
CA GLU A 196 -3.77 -34.25 -25.60
C GLU A 196 -4.38 -32.85 -25.80
N GLY A 197 -5.72 -32.78 -25.85
CA GLY A 197 -6.45 -31.51 -26.00
C GLY A 197 -6.23 -30.54 -24.83
N GLU A 198 -6.22 -31.05 -23.59
CA GLU A 198 -5.95 -30.26 -22.38
C GLU A 198 -4.50 -29.74 -22.38
N THR A 199 -3.54 -30.57 -22.78
CA THR A 199 -2.12 -30.17 -22.87
C THR A 199 -1.94 -29.04 -23.88
N ASN A 200 -2.49 -29.19 -25.09
CA ASN A 200 -2.43 -28.16 -26.13
C ASN A 200 -3.10 -26.85 -25.69
N ASN A 201 -4.26 -26.93 -25.04
CA ASN A 201 -4.97 -25.77 -24.52
C ASN A 201 -4.18 -25.08 -23.39
N LYS A 202 -3.60 -25.86 -22.46
CA LYS A 202 -2.77 -25.36 -21.37
C LYS A 202 -1.54 -24.62 -21.88
N THR A 203 -0.83 -25.18 -22.88
CA THR A 203 0.32 -24.52 -23.51
C THR A 203 -0.07 -23.18 -24.14
N LYS A 204 -1.21 -23.13 -24.86
CA LYS A 204 -1.73 -21.87 -25.42
C LYS A 204 -2.05 -20.83 -24.34
N ARG A 205 -2.71 -21.24 -23.25
CA ARG A 205 -3.01 -20.34 -22.11
C ARG A 205 -1.75 -19.83 -21.41
N GLN A 206 -0.73 -20.67 -21.27
CA GLN A 206 0.56 -20.28 -20.68
C GLN A 206 1.31 -19.29 -21.57
N LYS A 207 1.37 -19.55 -22.88
CA LYS A 207 1.97 -18.62 -23.84
C LYS A 207 1.29 -17.26 -23.81
N LEU A 208 -0.05 -17.25 -23.84
CA LEU A 208 -0.82 -16.02 -23.80
C LEU A 208 -0.63 -15.25 -22.47
N SER A 209 -0.55 -15.95 -21.34
CA SER A 209 -0.27 -15.31 -20.03
C SER A 209 1.14 -14.71 -19.99
N ALA A 210 2.15 -15.43 -20.51
CA ALA A 210 3.52 -14.91 -20.59
C ALA A 210 3.63 -13.66 -21.49
N GLU A 211 2.90 -13.63 -22.60
CA GLU A 211 2.82 -12.45 -23.47
C GLU A 211 2.12 -11.27 -22.79
N MET A 212 1.16 -11.52 -21.90
CA MET A 212 0.47 -10.46 -21.16
C MET A 212 1.33 -9.89 -20.03
N GLU A 213 2.11 -10.74 -19.36
CA GLU A 213 3.09 -10.29 -18.36
C GLU A 213 4.23 -9.49 -18.98
N SER A 214 4.70 -9.87 -20.18
CA SER A 214 5.78 -9.16 -20.87
C SER A 214 5.33 -7.85 -21.53
N HIS A 215 4.14 -7.81 -22.14
CA HIS A 215 3.64 -6.67 -22.90
C HIS A 215 2.63 -5.77 -22.14
N GLY A 216 2.00 -6.26 -21.06
CA GLY A 216 0.96 -5.50 -20.35
C GLY A 216 1.49 -4.71 -19.15
N CYS A 217 2.20 -5.38 -18.24
CA CYS A 217 2.52 -4.79 -16.94
C CYS A 217 3.69 -3.78 -16.99
N LYS A 218 4.76 -4.11 -17.74
CA LYS A 218 5.94 -3.23 -17.89
C LYS A 218 5.71 -1.98 -18.74
N PRO A 219 4.95 -2.02 -19.85
CA PRO A 219 4.76 -0.84 -20.68
C PRO A 219 3.78 0.17 -20.08
N LEU A 220 2.74 -0.26 -19.35
CA LEU A 220 1.81 0.64 -18.65
C LEU A 220 2.53 1.49 -17.58
N MET A 221 3.51 0.91 -16.88
CA MET A 221 4.39 1.62 -15.94
C MET A 221 5.44 2.54 -16.62
N LYS A 222 5.75 2.33 -17.90
CA LYS A 222 6.69 3.21 -18.63
C LYS A 222 6.02 4.46 -19.19
N VAL A 223 4.71 4.46 -19.41
CA VAL A 223 3.99 5.65 -19.93
C VAL A 223 3.74 6.69 -18.83
N THR A 224 4.02 6.35 -17.56
CA THR A 224 3.85 7.20 -16.38
C THR A 224 5.12 7.95 -15.97
N HIS A 225 6.26 7.68 -16.61
CA HIS A 225 7.54 8.37 -16.43
C HIS A 225 7.86 9.25 -17.63
#